data_AF-A0A7C0TW23-F1
#
_entry.id   AF-A0A7C0TW23-F1
#
_cell.length_a   1.000
_cell.length_b   1.000
_cell.length_c   1.000
_cell.angle_alpha   90.00
_cell.angle_beta   90.00
_cell.angle_gamma   90.00
#
_symmetry.space_group_name_H-M   'P 1'
#
loop_
_entity.id
_entity.type
_entity.pdbx_description
1 polymer ?
#
loop_
_entity_poly.entity_id
_entity_poly.type
_entity_poly.pdbx_seq_one_letter_code
_entity_poly.pdbx_strand_id
1 'polypeptide(L)'
;MTVFNGQRLDNRVFKLDIERMRTGWYSDKYFENVYQMLTRLAQSGYQYDGQFPRPIGIEDHSIDIGNMVVEMQIFTRRKGPTVVVGVDKALTMLRHCTGYFDAQNRFVETA
;
A
#
# COMPACT_ATOMS: atom_id res chain seq x y z
N MET A 1 -2.46 -4.18 -24.36
CA MET A 1 -1.97 -2.95 -25.00
C MET A 1 -3.13 -2.35 -25.76
N THR A 2 -3.52 -1.11 -25.47
CA THR A 2 -4.48 -0.37 -26.30
C THR A 2 -4.02 1.07 -26.45
N VAL A 3 -4.31 1.59 -27.65
CA VAL A 3 -3.88 2.85 -28.29
C VAL A 3 -2.37 2.93 -28.56
N PHE A 4 -1.97 2.78 -29.83
CA PHE A 4 -0.58 2.93 -30.30
C PHE A 4 -0.14 4.41 -30.34
N ASN A 5 -0.42 5.16 -29.27
CA ASN A 5 -0.16 6.60 -29.16
C ASN A 5 0.98 6.92 -28.18
N GLY A 6 1.64 5.89 -27.63
CA GLY A 6 2.73 6.05 -26.66
C GLY A 6 2.28 6.51 -25.26
N GLN A 7 0.97 6.55 -24.98
CA GLN A 7 0.44 6.94 -23.68
C GLN A 7 0.02 5.71 -22.86
N ARG A 8 0.15 5.82 -21.53
CA ARG A 8 -0.36 4.80 -20.59
C ARG A 8 -1.89 4.84 -20.58
N LEU A 9 -2.52 3.68 -20.40
CA LEU A 9 -3.95 3.62 -20.11
C LEU A 9 -4.22 4.14 -18.69
N ASP A 10 -5.36 4.78 -18.49
CA ASP A 10 -5.77 5.35 -17.21
C ASP A 10 -7.21 4.98 -16.83
N ASN A 11 -7.69 5.56 -15.73
CA ASN A 11 -9.00 5.20 -15.19
C ASN A 11 -10.19 5.54 -16.11
N ARG A 12 -10.03 6.40 -17.12
CA ARG A 12 -11.08 6.64 -18.13
C ARG A 12 -11.39 5.36 -18.92
N VAL A 13 -10.40 4.48 -19.05
CA VAL A 13 -10.53 3.16 -19.67
C VAL A 13 -10.91 2.10 -18.64
N PHE A 14 -10.23 2.07 -17.49
CA PHE A 14 -10.41 0.99 -16.51
C PHE A 14 -11.69 1.06 -15.69
N LYS A 15 -12.24 2.26 -15.49
CA LYS A 15 -13.48 2.51 -14.74
C LYS A 15 -13.47 1.87 -13.34
N LEU A 16 -12.35 1.99 -12.64
CA LEU A 16 -12.18 1.53 -11.25
C LEU A 16 -13.12 2.31 -10.33
N ASP A 17 -13.72 1.60 -9.38
CA ASP A 17 -14.50 2.18 -8.27
C ASP A 17 -13.53 2.68 -7.19
N ILE A 18 -12.90 3.84 -7.48
CA ILE A 18 -11.87 4.43 -6.63
C ILE A 18 -12.35 4.68 -5.21
N GLU A 19 -13.62 5.11 -5.06
CA GLU A 19 -14.17 5.45 -3.76
C GLU A 19 -14.22 4.23 -2.84
N ARG A 20 -14.72 3.09 -3.31
CA ARG A 20 -14.73 1.86 -2.51
C ARG A 20 -13.34 1.25 -2.31
N MET A 21 -12.45 1.42 -3.28
CA MET A 21 -11.07 0.96 -3.14
C MET A 21 -10.33 1.70 -2.02
N ARG A 22 -10.52 3.03 -1.89
CA ARG A 22 -9.95 3.84 -0.80
C ARG A 22 -10.43 3.43 0.58
N THR A 23 -11.63 2.85 0.70
CA THR A 23 -12.18 2.34 1.96
C THR A 23 -11.86 0.87 2.21
N GLY A 24 -10.96 0.26 1.44
CA GLY A 24 -10.56 -1.14 1.59
C GLY A 24 -11.65 -2.16 1.24
N TRP A 25 -12.71 -1.77 0.52
CA TRP A 25 -13.85 -2.64 0.20
C TRP A 25 -13.46 -3.89 -0.58
N TYR A 26 -12.41 -3.78 -1.40
CA TYR A 26 -11.89 -4.85 -2.25
C TYR A 26 -10.60 -5.48 -1.69
N SER A 27 -10.32 -5.29 -0.41
CA SER A 27 -9.15 -5.83 0.27
C SER A 27 -9.56 -6.84 1.33
N ASP A 28 -8.68 -7.80 1.61
CA ASP A 28 -8.88 -8.71 2.74
C ASP A 28 -8.93 -7.93 4.05
N LYS A 29 -9.87 -8.28 4.93
CA LYS A 29 -10.16 -7.52 6.16
C LYS A 29 -8.94 -7.35 7.09
N TYR A 30 -7.97 -8.26 7.04
CA TYR A 30 -6.78 -8.15 7.85
C TYR A 30 -5.92 -6.92 7.48
N PHE A 31 -5.91 -6.49 6.20
CA PHE A 31 -5.17 -5.29 5.80
C PHE A 31 -5.74 -4.04 6.46
N GLU A 32 -7.07 -3.91 6.47
CA GLU A 32 -7.75 -2.79 7.14
C GLU A 32 -7.49 -2.82 8.65
N ASN A 33 -7.53 -4.00 9.28
CA ASN A 33 -7.25 -4.13 10.71
C ASN A 33 -5.79 -3.74 11.04
N VAL A 34 -4.83 -4.16 10.20
CA VAL A 34 -3.41 -3.80 10.36
C VAL A 34 -3.21 -2.31 10.13
N TYR A 35 -3.82 -1.73 9.09
CA TYR A 35 -3.77 -0.29 8.83
C TYR A 35 -4.28 0.53 10.03
N GLN A 36 -5.45 0.18 10.58
CA GLN A 36 -5.98 0.85 11.76
C GLN A 36 -5.06 0.72 12.97
N MET A 37 -4.51 -0.47 13.20
CA MET A 37 -3.56 -0.71 14.29
C MET A 37 -2.30 0.15 14.15
N LEU A 38 -1.63 0.10 13.00
CA LEU A 38 -0.41 0.86 12.75
C LEU A 38 -0.65 2.38 12.84
N THR A 39 -1.79 2.85 12.33
CA THR A 39 -2.20 4.26 12.45
C THR A 39 -2.35 4.68 13.91
N ARG A 40 -2.97 3.85 14.75
CA ARG A 40 -3.11 4.14 16.18
C ARG A 40 -1.78 4.14 16.91
N LEU A 41 -0.89 3.20 16.60
CA LEU A 41 0.45 3.12 17.18
C LEU A 41 1.30 4.35 16.80
N ALA A 42 1.22 4.80 15.54
CA ALA A 42 1.85 6.03 15.09
C ALA A 42 1.32 7.25 15.86
N GLN A 43 -0.01 7.36 16.02
CA GLN A 43 -0.65 8.46 16.76
C GLN A 43 -0.28 8.48 18.25
N SER A 44 -0.08 7.31 18.87
CA SER A 44 0.33 7.24 20.27
C SER A 44 1.84 7.40 20.47
N GLY A 45 2.63 7.50 19.40
CA GLY A 45 4.10 7.49 19.49
C GLY A 45 4.64 6.18 20.06
N TYR A 46 3.94 5.05 19.82
CA TYR A 46 4.34 3.77 20.38
C TYR A 46 5.62 3.27 19.71
N GLN A 47 6.59 2.89 20.53
CA GLN A 47 7.82 2.24 20.11
C GLN A 47 7.79 0.76 20.50
N TYR A 48 8.45 -0.06 19.70
CA TYR A 48 8.58 -1.48 20.01
C TYR A 48 9.24 -1.70 21.39
N ASP A 49 8.50 -2.30 22.32
CA ASP A 49 8.95 -2.61 23.69
C ASP A 49 9.18 -4.12 23.91
N GLY A 50 9.30 -4.88 22.83
CA GLY A 50 9.58 -6.31 22.89
C GLY A 50 11.08 -6.62 22.89
N GLN A 51 11.41 -7.88 23.15
CA GLN A 51 12.76 -8.39 22.95
C GLN A 51 12.87 -9.00 21.55
N PHE A 52 13.94 -8.64 20.82
CA PHE A 52 14.17 -9.26 19.53
C PHE A 52 14.48 -10.75 19.70
N PRO A 53 13.82 -11.65 18.95
CA PRO A 53 14.12 -13.08 19.00
C PRO A 53 15.51 -13.41 18.45
N ARG A 54 16.16 -12.46 17.74
CA ARG A 54 17.51 -12.54 17.20
C ARG A 54 18.13 -11.13 17.16
N PRO A 55 19.46 -10.99 17.28
CA PRO A 55 20.12 -9.70 17.08
C PRO A 55 19.88 -9.20 15.64
N ILE A 56 19.32 -8.00 15.50
CA ILE A 56 19.04 -7.39 14.18
C ILE A 56 19.92 -6.18 13.85
N GLY A 57 20.94 -5.90 14.68
CA GLY A 57 21.86 -4.77 14.46
C GLY A 57 21.24 -3.39 14.66
N ILE A 58 20.09 -3.32 15.33
CA ILE A 58 19.41 -2.09 15.73
C ILE A 58 19.50 -2.03 17.25
N GLU A 59 19.94 -0.90 17.80
CA GLU A 59 19.97 -0.68 19.25
C GLU A 59 18.53 -0.70 19.79
N ASP A 60 18.35 -1.42 20.89
CA ASP A 60 17.06 -1.87 21.39
C ASP A 60 16.09 -0.71 21.67
N HIS A 61 14.79 -0.95 21.44
CA HIS A 61 13.66 -0.09 21.86
C HIS A 61 13.41 1.25 21.13
N SER A 62 13.92 1.48 19.92
CA SER A 62 13.68 2.74 19.16
C SER A 62 12.87 2.59 17.87
N ILE A 63 12.29 1.40 17.60
CA ILE A 63 11.56 1.17 16.35
C ILE A 63 10.17 1.81 16.43
N ASP A 64 9.97 2.87 15.65
CA ASP A 64 8.66 3.43 15.33
C ASP A 64 7.94 2.49 14.35
N ILE A 65 7.15 1.57 14.91
CA ILE A 65 6.43 0.56 14.12
C ILE A 65 5.34 1.21 13.26
N GLY A 66 4.70 2.26 13.77
CA GLY A 66 3.57 2.90 13.11
C GLY A 66 3.98 3.68 11.85
N ASN A 67 5.17 4.29 11.86
CA ASN A 67 5.68 5.11 10.75
C ASN A 67 6.78 4.44 9.93
N MET A 68 6.87 3.12 9.98
CA MET A 68 7.92 2.38 9.28
C MET A 68 7.81 2.53 7.76
N VAL A 69 8.91 2.94 7.13
CA VAL A 69 9.02 2.98 5.67
C VAL A 69 9.50 1.62 5.17
N VAL A 70 8.77 1.05 4.21
CA VAL A 70 9.05 -0.29 3.69
C VAL A 70 9.16 -0.28 2.17
N GLU A 71 9.94 -1.21 1.63
CA GLU A 71 9.91 -1.55 0.22
C GLU A 71 9.12 -2.85 0.03
N MET A 72 8.10 -2.82 -0.83
CA MET A 72 7.30 -4.00 -1.18
C MET A 72 7.63 -4.46 -2.59
N GLN A 73 7.98 -5.74 -2.73
CA GLN A 73 8.32 -6.37 -4.01
C GLN A 73 7.34 -7.51 -4.34
N ILE A 74 6.98 -7.64 -5.61
CA ILE A 74 6.03 -8.66 -6.08
C ILE A 74 6.78 -9.67 -6.96
N PHE A 75 6.77 -10.94 -6.55
CA PHE A 75 7.39 -12.04 -7.27
C PHE A 75 6.37 -13.10 -7.69
N THR A 76 6.54 -13.64 -8.88
CA THR A 76 5.71 -14.74 -9.37
C THR A 76 6.12 -16.05 -8.69
N ARG A 77 5.19 -16.72 -8.00
CA ARG A 77 5.46 -18.01 -7.35
C ARG A 77 5.56 -19.19 -8.33
N ARG A 78 4.93 -19.08 -9.50
CA ARG A 78 4.90 -20.13 -10.52
C ARG A 78 6.26 -20.22 -11.23
N LYS A 79 6.75 -21.44 -11.42
CA LYS A 79 7.97 -21.71 -12.21
C LYS A 79 7.71 -21.52 -13.71
N GLY A 80 8.75 -21.07 -14.41
CA GLY A 80 8.77 -20.94 -15.87
C GLY A 80 8.56 -19.50 -16.37
N PRO A 81 8.54 -19.29 -17.70
CA PRO A 81 8.33 -17.98 -18.29
C PRO A 81 7.02 -17.36 -17.84
N THR A 82 7.05 -16.07 -17.49
CA THR A 82 5.86 -15.31 -17.10
C THR A 82 5.73 -14.08 -17.97
N VAL A 83 4.52 -13.85 -18.48
CA VAL A 83 4.16 -12.60 -19.17
C VAL A 83 3.49 -11.67 -18.17
N VAL A 84 4.06 -10.49 -17.96
CA VAL A 84 3.49 -9.47 -17.08
C VAL A 84 2.49 -8.64 -17.86
N VAL A 85 1.26 -8.54 -17.33
CA VAL A 85 0.16 -7.76 -17.89
C VAL A 85 -0.55 -6.98 -16.79
N GLY A 86 -1.33 -5.95 -17.16
CA GLY A 86 -2.13 -5.19 -16.20
C GLY A 86 -1.37 -4.12 -15.41
N VAL A 87 -0.11 -3.83 -15.78
CA VAL A 87 0.74 -2.84 -15.10
C VAL A 87 0.09 -1.47 -15.05
N ASP A 88 -0.46 -0.97 -16.16
CA ASP A 88 -1.13 0.35 -16.21
C ASP A 88 -2.33 0.42 -15.24
N LYS A 89 -3.07 -0.68 -15.07
CA LYS A 89 -4.18 -0.76 -14.12
C LYS A 89 -3.66 -0.72 -12.68
N ALA A 90 -2.60 -1.47 -12.37
CA ALA A 90 -1.96 -1.45 -11.05
C ALA A 90 -1.41 -0.06 -10.71
N LEU A 91 -0.75 0.62 -11.66
CA LEU A 91 -0.28 1.99 -11.50
C LEU A 91 -1.43 2.98 -11.28
N THR A 92 -2.54 2.82 -11.99
CA THR A 92 -3.75 3.63 -11.78
C THR A 92 -4.34 3.41 -10.38
N MET A 93 -4.35 2.17 -9.89
CA MET A 93 -4.79 1.86 -8.53
C MET A 93 -3.89 2.55 -7.49
N LEU A 94 -2.57 2.43 -7.63
CA LEU A 94 -1.61 3.09 -6.73
C LEU A 94 -1.78 4.61 -6.75
N ARG A 95 -1.85 5.20 -7.95
CA ARG A 95 -2.02 6.65 -8.09
C ARG A 95 -3.23 7.18 -7.31
N HIS A 96 -4.36 6.48 -7.38
CA HIS A 96 -5.60 6.97 -6.78
C HIS A 96 -5.89 6.45 -5.36
N CYS A 97 -5.24 5.37 -4.93
CA CYS A 97 -5.52 4.69 -3.66
C CYS A 97 -4.34 4.70 -2.68
N THR A 98 -3.17 5.21 -3.07
CA THR A 98 -2.07 5.47 -2.13
C THR A 98 -2.22 6.87 -1.56
N GLY A 99 -2.45 6.95 -0.25
CA GLY A 99 -2.79 8.19 0.42
C GLY A 99 -3.42 7.98 1.79
N TYR A 100 -4.05 9.03 2.31
CA TYR A 100 -4.73 9.01 3.61
C TYR A 100 -5.95 9.92 3.58
N PHE A 101 -6.88 9.73 4.52
CA PHE A 101 -7.99 10.66 4.74
C PHE A 101 -7.56 11.79 5.68
N ASP A 102 -7.79 13.04 5.28
CA ASP A 102 -7.54 14.22 6.10
C ASP A 102 -8.63 14.42 7.19
N ALA A 103 -8.45 15.44 8.02
CA ALA A 103 -9.41 15.77 9.09
C ALA A 103 -10.81 16.18 8.57
N GLN A 104 -10.95 16.50 7.29
CA GLN A 104 -12.22 16.81 6.63
C GLN A 104 -12.79 15.60 5.89
N ASN A 105 -12.24 14.40 6.11
CA ASN A 105 -12.64 13.15 5.48
C ASN A 105 -12.47 13.17 3.94
N ARG A 106 -11.48 13.91 3.44
CA ARG A 106 -11.10 13.91 2.02
C ARG A 106 -9.86 13.06 1.84
N PHE A 107 -9.84 12.25 0.78
CA PHE A 107 -8.67 11.45 0.45
C PHE A 107 -7.58 12.31 -0.20
N VAL A 108 -6.37 12.26 0.36
CA VAL A 108 -5.17 12.94 -0.14
C VAL A 108 -4.27 11.90 -0.78
N GLU A 109 -4.11 11.96 -2.11
CA GLU A 109 -3.18 11.12 -2.88
C GLU A 109 -1.72 11.50 -2.60
N THR A 110 -0.84 10.51 -2.43
CA THR A 110 0.59 10.73 -2.15
C THR A 110 1.55 10.05 -3.13
N ALA A 111 1.03 9.31 -4.12
CA ALA A 111 1.80 8.62 -5.16
C ALA A 111 1.88 9.39 -6.49
#